data_AF-A0A508AZW4-F1
#
_entry.id   AF-A0A508AZW4-F1
#
_cell.length_a   1.000
_cell.length_b   1.000
_cell.length_c   1.000
_cell.angle_alpha   90.00
_cell.angle_beta   90.00
_cell.angle_gamma   90.00
#
_symmetry.space_group_name_H-M   'P 1'
#
loop_
_entity.id
_entity.type
_entity.pdbx_description
1 polymer ?
#
loop_
_entity_poly.entity_id
_entity_poly.type
_entity_poly.pdbx_seq_one_letter_code
_entity_poly.pdbx_strand_id
1 'polypeptide(L)'
;MVIKRRSRSLRFRDLERYSDNCERVGDVQLVLKADRKKGYSLWVCEADGPCRVLTDRGHQLWFRTVDQALDAVADIPYIDRNLIIDRSSW
;
A
#
# COMPACT_ATOMS: atom_id res chain seq x y z
N MET A 1 14.43 -2.81 -22.49
CA MET A 1 13.79 -1.49 -22.36
C MET A 1 12.79 -1.59 -21.20
N VAL A 2 13.17 -1.15 -19.99
CA VAL A 2 12.28 -1.27 -18.82
C VAL A 2 11.21 -0.20 -18.94
N ILE A 3 9.98 -0.60 -19.30
CA ILE A 3 8.84 0.30 -19.33
C ILE A 3 8.59 0.73 -17.89
N LYS A 4 9.06 1.93 -17.54
CA LYS A 4 8.81 2.57 -16.26
C LYS A 4 7.33 3.00 -16.26
N ARG A 5 6.41 2.05 -15.99
CA ARG A 5 4.98 2.33 -15.83
C ARG A 5 4.88 3.44 -14.77
N ARG A 6 4.18 4.54 -15.10
CA ARG A 6 3.95 5.67 -14.18
C ARG A 6 3.44 5.09 -12.87
N SER A 7 4.15 5.33 -11.78
CA SER A 7 3.69 4.94 -10.44
C SER A 7 2.36 5.65 -10.19
N ARG A 8 1.25 4.91 -10.23
CA ARG A 8 -0.05 5.41 -9.79
C ARG A 8 0.05 5.74 -8.29
N SER A 9 -0.80 6.65 -7.84
CA SER A 9 -0.88 7.04 -6.44
C SER A 9 -2.32 7.07 -5.98
N LEU A 10 -2.55 6.58 -4.77
CA LEU A 10 -3.84 6.51 -4.09
C LEU A 10 -3.71 7.24 -2.75
N ARG A 11 -4.73 7.99 -2.32
CA ARG A 11 -4.71 8.57 -0.97
C ARG A 11 -5.18 7.52 0.03
N PHE A 12 -4.61 7.54 1.22
CA PHE A 12 -4.92 6.59 2.28
C PHE A 12 -6.42 6.56 2.62
N ARG A 13 -7.06 7.74 2.71
CA ARG A 13 -8.50 7.85 2.95
C ARG A 13 -9.37 7.22 1.85
N ASP A 14 -8.83 7.06 0.64
CA ASP A 14 -9.57 6.50 -0.48
C ASP A 14 -9.38 4.97 -0.55
N LEU A 15 -8.57 4.38 0.34
CA LEU A 15 -8.17 2.98 0.32
C LEU A 15 -9.36 2.03 0.59
N GLU A 16 -10.24 2.39 1.52
CA GLU A 16 -11.47 1.63 1.81
C GLU A 16 -12.42 1.58 0.60
N ARG A 17 -12.72 2.74 0.03
CA ARG A 17 -13.53 2.81 -1.21
C ARG A 17 -12.84 2.08 -2.38
N TYR A 18 -11.52 2.06 -2.39
CA TYR A 18 -10.73 1.41 -3.42
C TYR A 18 -10.82 -0.12 -3.32
N SER A 19 -10.81 -0.67 -2.10
CA SER A 19 -11.00 -2.10 -1.84
C SER A 19 -12.43 -2.58 -2.02
N ASP A 20 -13.43 -1.73 -1.70
CA ASP A 20 -14.85 -2.06 -1.78
C ASP A 20 -15.41 -2.13 -3.21
N ASN A 21 -14.63 -1.70 -4.22
CA ASN A 21 -15.09 -1.75 -5.59
C ASN A 21 -15.07 -3.20 -6.10
N CYS A 22 -16.22 -3.87 -6.03
CA CYS A 22 -16.47 -5.30 -6.30
C CYS A 22 -15.97 -5.86 -7.66
N GLU A 23 -15.45 -5.02 -8.57
CA GLU A 23 -14.81 -5.48 -9.81
C GLU A 23 -13.33 -5.88 -9.62
N ARG A 24 -12.72 -5.60 -8.46
CA ARG A 24 -11.32 -5.94 -8.13
C ARG A 24 -11.15 -7.05 -7.10
N VAL A 25 -12.24 -7.76 -6.78
CA VAL A 25 -12.28 -8.77 -5.71
C VAL A 25 -11.24 -9.86 -5.98
N GLY A 26 -10.16 -9.85 -5.20
CA GLY A 26 -9.12 -10.87 -5.17
C GLY A 26 -7.71 -10.42 -5.59
N ASP A 27 -7.56 -9.26 -6.25
CA ASP A 27 -6.29 -8.88 -6.91
C ASP A 27 -5.56 -7.69 -6.26
N VAL A 28 -6.06 -7.20 -5.12
CA VAL A 28 -5.46 -6.09 -4.37
C VAL A 28 -4.59 -6.64 -3.25
N GLN A 29 -3.28 -6.41 -3.34
CA GLN A 29 -2.30 -6.81 -2.33
C GLN A 29 -1.68 -5.59 -1.66
N LEU A 30 -1.63 -5.57 -0.33
CA LEU A 30 -0.87 -4.55 0.37
C LEU A 30 0.59 -4.96 0.52
N VAL A 31 1.49 -4.00 0.28
CA VAL A 31 2.92 -4.19 0.48
C VAL A 31 3.48 -3.09 1.37
N LEU A 32 4.05 -3.49 2.50
CA LEU A 32 4.89 -2.65 3.34
C LEU A 32 6.33 -2.76 2.87
N LYS A 33 6.81 -1.75 2.15
CA LYS A 33 8.21 -1.67 1.72
C LYS A 33 9.06 -1.02 2.79
N ALA A 34 9.98 -1.81 3.33
CA ALA A 34 10.84 -1.42 4.43
C ALA A 34 12.01 -0.55 3.94
N ASP A 35 12.31 0.50 4.69
CA ASP A 35 13.40 1.46 4.50
C ASP A 35 14.05 1.70 5.87
N ARG A 36 15.37 1.49 5.93
CA ARG A 36 16.16 1.58 7.17
C ARG A 36 15.98 2.89 7.96
N LYS A 37 15.79 4.01 7.25
CA LYS A 37 15.77 5.35 7.84
C LYS A 37 14.34 5.82 8.10
N LYS A 38 13.41 5.43 7.24
CA LYS A 38 12.04 5.96 7.23
C LYS A 38 11.02 5.03 7.86
N GLY A 39 11.30 3.73 7.93
CA GLY A 39 10.38 2.71 8.44
C GLY A 39 9.72 1.97 7.28
N TYR A 40 8.40 1.92 7.23
CA TYR A 40 7.64 1.13 6.27
C TYR A 40 6.75 2.05 5.42
N SER A 41 6.95 2.03 4.11
CA SER A 41 6.06 2.74 3.18
C SER A 41 4.96 1.80 2.70
N LEU A 42 3.73 2.32 2.63
CA LEU A 42 2.57 1.54 2.19
C LEU A 42 2.35 1.66 0.67
N TRP A 43 2.11 0.51 0.06
CA TRP A 43 1.84 0.34 -1.36
C TRP A 43 0.68 -0.61 -1.56
N VAL A 44 -0.06 -0.39 -2.65
CA VAL A 44 -1.05 -1.32 -3.18
C VAL A 44 -0.45 -1.93 -4.44
N CYS A 45 -0.41 -3.25 -4.54
CA CYS A 45 0.00 -3.98 -5.73
C CYS A 45 -1.23 -4.62 -6.38
N GLU A 46 -1.32 -4.43 -7.69
CA GLU A 46 -2.36 -5.01 -8.56
C GLU A 46 -1.72 -5.52 -9.85
N ALA A 47 -2.52 -6.20 -10.69
CA ALA A 47 -2.11 -6.65 -12.02
C ALA A 47 -1.50 -5.54 -12.90
N ASP A 48 -1.99 -4.30 -12.75
CA ASP A 48 -1.49 -3.14 -13.50
C ASP A 48 -0.14 -2.60 -13.00
N GLY A 49 0.27 -3.00 -11.80
CA GLY A 49 1.53 -2.62 -11.16
C GLY A 49 1.33 -1.91 -9.81
N PRO A 50 2.45 -1.49 -9.18
CA PRO A 50 2.42 -0.93 -7.83
C PRO A 50 1.90 0.52 -7.82
N CYS A 51 1.01 0.79 -6.89
CA CYS A 51 0.43 2.07 -6.56
C CYS A 51 0.94 2.55 -5.19
N ARG A 52 1.41 3.80 -5.11
CA ARG A 52 1.84 4.40 -3.85
C ARG A 52 0.65 4.81 -3.03
N VAL A 53 0.66 4.49 -1.74
CA VAL A 53 -0.31 5.07 -0.81
C VAL A 53 0.25 6.35 -0.21
N LEU A 54 -0.51 7.42 -0.38
CA LEU A 54 -0.16 8.77 0.03
C LEU A 54 -1.03 9.21 1.21
N THR A 55 -0.46 10.08 2.04
CA THR A 55 -1.23 10.92 2.97
C THR A 55 -2.19 11.83 2.22
N ASP A 56 -3.14 12.44 2.94
CA ASP A 56 -4.08 13.41 2.37
C ASP A 56 -3.40 14.65 1.79
N ARG A 57 -2.20 14.96 2.26
CA ARG A 57 -1.33 16.04 1.77
C ARG A 57 -0.55 15.65 0.50
N GLY A 58 -0.69 14.42 0.01
CA GLY A 58 -0.03 13.93 -1.19
C GLY A 58 1.41 13.42 -0.99
N HIS A 59 1.87 13.31 0.25
CA HIS A 59 3.18 12.72 0.56
C HIS A 59 3.09 11.22 0.73
N GLN A 60 4.16 10.48 0.41
CA GLN A 60 4.25 9.05 0.69
C GLN A 60 3.90 8.76 2.16
N LEU A 61 2.99 7.83 2.40
CA LEU A 61 2.66 7.37 3.74
C LEU A 61 3.77 6.48 4.28
N TRP A 62 4.20 6.76 5.51
CA TRP A 62 5.24 6.04 6.23
C TRP A 62 4.75 5.68 7.63
N PHE A 63 5.02 4.44 8.03
CA PHE A 63 4.82 3.93 9.38
C PHE A 63 6.19 3.65 10.01
N ARG A 64 6.34 3.87 11.32
CA ARG A 64 7.62 3.56 11.99
C ARG A 64 7.78 2.07 12.24
N THR A 65 6.68 1.37 12.52
CA THR A 65 6.65 -0.07 12.76
C THR A 65 5.62 -0.76 11.88
N VAL A 66 5.72 -2.08 11.78
CA VAL A 66 4.70 -2.91 11.12
C VAL A 66 3.39 -2.83 11.89
N ASP A 67 3.42 -2.86 13.22
CA ASP A 67 2.23 -2.81 14.06
C ASP A 67 1.41 -1.53 13.82
N GLN A 68 2.07 -0.37 13.72
CA GLN A 68 1.38 0.88 13.36
C GLN A 68 0.71 0.82 11.99
N ALA A 69 1.33 0.11 11.04
CA ALA A 69 0.77 -0.05 9.71
C ALA A 69 -0.43 -1.00 9.73
N LEU A 70 -0.35 -2.08 10.50
CA LEU A 70 -1.44 -3.04 10.71
C LEU A 70 -2.63 -2.38 11.39
N ASP A 71 -2.41 -1.65 12.49
CA ASP A 71 -3.46 -0.92 13.20
C ASP A 71 -4.16 0.07 12.27
N ALA A 72 -3.40 0.76 11.40
CA ALA A 72 -3.96 1.72 10.46
C ALA A 72 -4.86 1.09 9.38
N VAL A 73 -4.61 -0.16 8.99
CA VAL A 73 -5.37 -0.86 7.95
C VAL A 73 -6.35 -1.89 8.50
N ALA A 74 -6.38 -2.09 9.83
CA ALA A 74 -7.21 -3.08 10.49
C ALA A 74 -8.71 -2.87 10.21
N ASP A 75 -9.12 -1.62 10.06
CA ASP A 75 -10.51 -1.24 9.78
C ASP A 75 -10.87 -1.33 8.28
N ILE A 76 -9.92 -1.66 7.40
CA ILE A 76 -10.18 -1.71 5.95
C ILE A 76 -10.54 -3.14 5.53
N PRO A 77 -11.77 -3.38 5.05
CA PRO A 77 -12.21 -4.72 4.67
C PRO A 77 -11.32 -5.34 3.59
N TYR A 78 -11.10 -6.66 3.67
CA TYR A 78 -10.38 -7.48 2.67
C TYR A 78 -8.87 -7.23 2.53
N ILE A 79 -8.31 -6.30 3.31
CA ILE A 79 -6.91 -5.88 3.21
C ILE A 79 -5.99 -6.65 4.16
N ASP A 80 -6.50 -7.07 5.32
CA ASP A 80 -5.75 -7.79 6.36
C ASP A 80 -5.23 -9.17 5.90
N ARG A 81 -5.93 -9.79 4.95
CA ARG A 81 -5.61 -11.16 4.50
C ARG A 81 -4.45 -11.26 3.50
N ASN A 82 -4.05 -10.15 2.87
CA ASN A 82 -3.05 -10.13 1.79
C ASN A 82 -2.00 -9.02 1.98
N LEU A 83 -1.43 -8.93 3.19
CA LEU A 83 -0.33 -8.02 3.49
C LEU A 83 1.03 -8.71 3.37
N ILE A 84 1.91 -8.16 2.54
CA ILE A 84 3.31 -8.57 2.39
C ILE A 84 4.24 -7.50 2.97
N ILE A 85 5.29 -7.95 3.66
CA ILE A 85 6.39 -7.07 4.09
C ILE A 85 7.58 -7.33 3.17
N ASP A 86 7.92 -6.32 2.36
CA ASP A 86 9.09 -6.34 1.48
C ASP A 86 10.28 -5.70 2.21
N ARG A 87 11.27 -6.52 2.56
CA ARG A 87 12.51 -6.11 3.25
C ARG A 87 13.72 -5.98 2.31
N SER A 88 13.51 -5.97 1.00
CA SER A 88 14.60 -5.94 0.02
C SER A 88 15.49 -4.69 0.11
N SER A 89 15.01 -3.62 0.76
CA SER A 89 15.70 -2.31 0.88
C SER A 89 16.02 -1.91 2.35
N TRP A 90 16.14 -2.90 3.25
CA TRP A 90 16.38 -2.70 4.69
C TRP A 90 17.84 -2.34 5.06
#